data_AF-A0A183H6Z3-F1
#
_entry.id   AF-A0A183H6Z3-F1
#
_cell.length_a   1.000
_cell.length_b   1.000
_cell.length_c   1.000
_cell.angle_alpha   90.00
_cell.angle_beta   90.00
_cell.angle_gamma   90.00
#
_symmetry.space_group_name_H-M   'P 1'
#
loop_
_entity.id
_entity.type
_entity.pdbx_description
1 polymer ?
#
loop_
_entity_poly.entity_id
_entity_poly.type
_entity_poly.pdbx_seq_one_letter_code
_entity_poly.pdbx_strand_id
1 'polypeptide(L)'
;MVEFNQSIIRENIPTASYNRTSEVPAQANDSYTCRFCTAPLRPDQLIDGLCNHEECRHLATFACQRQLSCSHICGGIRDEEICLPCMNCRKPDTNIKQDADDLCVICFTDRLGGAPCIQLTCEHVFHYRCVQTVLEKRWNGPRIVFRFMQCPLCKKQSGIREVGRTEVFPRGHFRVLDAQGDLIIDVIYYYSIIPYLLSVISFNFQIDHPSVADLLLPLKHLYNEVLSKARLRLEYDGLLQCPAITSESSEYYNNPNEYAMERYMYVLCFKCGKAYFGGESRCQQVSCFIC
;
A
#
# COMPACT_ATOMS: atom_id res chain seq x y z
N MET A 1 -2.78 12.87 -21.62
CA MET A 1 -4.16 12.40 -21.86
C MET A 1 -4.06 10.95 -22.26
N VAL A 2 -4.39 10.03 -21.35
CA VAL A 2 -4.34 8.59 -21.61
C VAL A 2 -5.79 8.12 -21.60
N GLU A 3 -6.30 7.79 -22.79
CA GLU A 3 -7.65 7.27 -23.01
C GLU A 3 -7.72 5.82 -22.50
N PHE A 4 -8.67 5.54 -21.62
CA PHE A 4 -8.96 4.19 -21.14
C PHE A 4 -9.93 3.52 -22.11
N ASN A 5 -9.44 2.49 -22.80
CA ASN A 5 -10.23 1.69 -23.72
C ASN A 5 -11.08 0.69 -22.93
N GLN A 6 -12.41 0.80 -23.05
CA GLN A 6 -13.39 -0.09 -22.47
C GLN A 6 -13.48 -1.38 -23.30
N SER A 7 -12.75 -2.42 -22.88
CA SER A 7 -13.08 -3.78 -23.29
C SER A 7 -12.37 -4.76 -22.38
N ILE A 8 -13.13 -5.44 -21.52
CA ILE A 8 -13.26 -6.91 -21.44
C ILE A 8 -14.00 -7.22 -20.14
N ILE A 9 -15.31 -7.50 -20.30
CA ILE A 9 -16.14 -8.22 -19.35
C ILE A 9 -16.08 -9.71 -19.72
N ARG A 10 -16.10 -10.56 -18.69
CA ARG A 10 -16.53 -11.98 -18.58
C ARG A 10 -15.45 -12.76 -17.82
N GLU A 11 -15.69 -13.61 -16.83
CA GLU A 11 -16.87 -14.11 -16.10
C GLU A 11 -16.28 -14.85 -14.87
N ASN A 12 -16.92 -14.76 -13.70
CA ASN A 12 -17.22 -15.90 -12.80
C ASN A 12 -17.86 -15.37 -11.51
N ILE A 13 -19.18 -15.59 -11.42
CA ILE A 13 -20.08 -15.04 -10.40
C ILE A 13 -20.36 -16.13 -9.34
N PRO A 14 -20.18 -15.85 -8.04
CA PRO A 14 -20.96 -16.50 -6.99
C PRO A 14 -22.21 -15.67 -6.68
N THR A 15 -23.39 -16.23 -6.93
CA THR A 15 -24.68 -15.65 -6.54
C THR A 15 -24.88 -15.80 -5.04
N ALA A 16 -24.64 -14.75 -4.26
CA ALA A 16 -25.00 -14.72 -2.84
C ALA A 16 -26.20 -13.77 -2.63
N SER A 17 -27.28 -14.34 -2.12
CA SER A 17 -28.53 -13.67 -1.80
C SER A 17 -28.37 -12.67 -0.65
N TYR A 18 -28.84 -11.45 -0.89
CA TYR A 18 -28.88 -10.33 0.06
C TYR A 18 -30.06 -10.51 1.02
N ASN A 19 -29.79 -10.62 2.34
CA ASN A 19 -30.83 -10.56 3.36
C ASN A 19 -30.31 -9.74 4.56
N ARG A 20 -30.99 -8.63 4.89
CA ARG A 20 -30.87 -7.95 6.18
C ARG A 20 -32.27 -7.68 6.74
N THR A 21 -32.50 -8.16 7.96
CA THR A 21 -33.68 -7.90 8.78
C THR A 21 -33.74 -6.46 9.28
N SER A 22 -34.96 -5.94 9.26
CA SER A 22 -35.44 -4.57 9.46
C SER A 22 -35.42 -4.06 10.90
N GLU A 23 -35.24 -2.73 11.07
CA GLU A 23 -36.00 -1.81 11.94
C GLU A 23 -35.47 -0.36 11.76
N VAL A 24 -36.36 0.62 11.46
CA VAL A 24 -35.99 2.03 11.15
C VAL A 24 -36.66 2.97 12.17
N PRO A 25 -35.92 3.84 12.89
CA PRO A 25 -36.50 4.98 13.60
C PRO A 25 -36.53 6.23 12.70
N ALA A 26 -37.61 7.00 12.82
CA ALA A 26 -37.91 8.18 12.02
C ALA A 26 -37.42 9.50 12.65
N GLN A 27 -37.21 10.49 11.77
CA GLN A 27 -36.96 11.95 11.96
C GLN A 27 -35.46 12.34 11.85
N ALA A 28 -35.01 13.27 10.99
CA ALA A 28 -35.68 14.36 10.28
C ALA A 28 -34.85 14.86 9.07
N ASN A 29 -35.54 15.22 7.98
CA ASN A 29 -35.02 15.94 6.80
C ASN A 29 -33.98 15.20 5.94
N ASP A 30 -34.17 13.90 5.75
CA ASP A 30 -33.20 13.06 5.05
C ASP A 30 -33.48 13.03 3.55
N SER A 31 -32.69 13.77 2.77
CA SER A 31 -32.47 13.37 1.39
C SER A 31 -31.78 12.00 1.42
N TYR A 32 -32.56 10.93 1.26
CA TYR A 32 -32.00 9.59 1.17
C TYR A 32 -31.16 9.51 -0.09
N THR A 33 -29.85 9.38 0.08
CA THR A 33 -28.89 9.36 -1.03
C THR A 33 -28.19 8.02 -1.10
N CYS A 34 -27.79 7.64 -2.31
CA CYS A 34 -27.02 6.44 -2.52
C CYS A 34 -25.69 6.56 -1.78
N ARG A 35 -25.33 5.48 -1.06
CA ARG A 35 -24.06 5.35 -0.34
C ARG A 35 -22.82 5.80 -1.12
N PHE A 36 -22.76 5.54 -2.43
CA PHE A 36 -21.56 5.75 -3.25
C PHE A 36 -21.66 6.99 -4.14
N CYS A 37 -22.71 7.06 -4.97
CA CYS A 37 -22.84 8.14 -5.95
C CYS A 37 -23.63 9.36 -5.47
N THR A 38 -24.12 9.33 -4.22
CA THR A 38 -24.94 10.39 -3.59
C THR A 38 -26.23 10.77 -4.33
N ALA A 39 -26.60 10.03 -5.38
CA ALA A 39 -27.86 10.22 -6.10
C ALA A 39 -29.06 9.97 -5.18
N PRO A 40 -30.16 10.72 -5.32
CA PRO A 40 -31.36 10.52 -4.51
C PRO A 40 -31.95 9.12 -4.74
N LEU A 41 -32.28 8.44 -3.66
CA LEU A 41 -32.89 7.11 -3.67
C LEU A 41 -34.40 7.21 -3.75
N ARG A 42 -34.99 6.27 -4.48
CA ARG A 42 -36.43 6.06 -4.49
C ARG A 42 -36.86 5.30 -3.23
N PRO A 43 -38.15 5.34 -2.84
CA PRO A 43 -38.63 4.67 -1.64
C PRO A 43 -38.31 3.16 -1.58
N ASP A 44 -38.32 2.47 -2.72
CA ASP A 44 -37.96 1.06 -2.87
C ASP A 44 -36.47 0.77 -2.64
N GLN A 45 -35.61 1.78 -2.76
CA GLN A 45 -34.16 1.66 -2.64
C GLN A 45 -33.62 2.04 -1.24
N LEU A 46 -34.51 2.49 -0.34
CA LEU A 46 -34.16 2.93 1.00
C LEU A 46 -33.65 1.80 1.90
N ILE A 47 -34.16 0.58 1.67
CA ILE A 47 -33.80 -0.60 2.46
C ILE A 47 -32.32 -0.95 2.22
N ASP A 48 -31.88 -0.87 0.97
CA ASP A 48 -30.53 -1.26 0.58
C ASP A 48 -29.52 -0.10 0.67
N GLY A 49 -30.01 1.15 0.67
CA GLY A 49 -29.18 2.36 0.64
C GLY A 49 -28.37 2.53 -0.65
N LEU A 50 -28.77 1.84 -1.72
CA LEU A 50 -28.06 1.73 -2.99
C LEU A 50 -28.98 2.08 -4.15
N CYS A 51 -28.46 2.82 -5.13
CA CYS A 51 -29.17 3.05 -6.39
C CYS A 51 -28.98 1.86 -7.35
N ASN A 52 -29.70 1.91 -8.48
CA ASN A 52 -29.65 0.85 -9.50
C ASN A 52 -28.44 0.94 -10.45
N HIS A 53 -27.50 1.87 -10.23
CA HIS A 53 -26.30 1.96 -11.06
C HIS A 53 -25.42 0.71 -10.88
N GLU A 54 -24.98 0.15 -12.00
CA GLU A 54 -24.15 -1.06 -12.03
C GLU A 54 -22.88 -0.88 -11.20
N GLU A 55 -22.20 0.27 -11.33
CA GLU A 55 -21.03 0.63 -10.54
C GLU A 55 -21.31 0.61 -9.02
N CYS A 56 -22.41 1.20 -8.56
CA CYS A 56 -22.75 1.22 -7.13
C CYS A 56 -23.05 -0.18 -6.59
N ARG A 57 -23.68 -1.03 -7.39
CA ARG A 57 -23.93 -2.43 -7.05
C ARG A 57 -22.64 -3.25 -7.03
N HIS A 58 -21.72 -2.98 -7.94
CA HIS A 58 -20.41 -3.62 -7.97
C HIS A 58 -19.54 -3.19 -6.78
N LEU A 59 -19.50 -1.90 -6.44
CA LEU A 59 -18.81 -1.42 -5.24
C LEU A 59 -19.37 -2.08 -3.97
N ALA A 60 -20.68 -2.31 -3.88
CA ALA A 60 -21.31 -3.00 -2.76
C ALA A 60 -20.83 -4.46 -2.57
N THR A 61 -20.31 -5.12 -3.62
CA THR A 61 -19.75 -6.47 -3.51
C THR A 61 -18.41 -6.51 -2.80
N PHE A 62 -17.74 -5.37 -2.61
CA PHE A 62 -16.50 -5.27 -1.83
C PHE A 62 -16.68 -4.50 -0.53
N ALA A 63 -17.75 -3.73 -0.40
CA ALA A 63 -17.99 -2.86 0.72
C ALA A 63 -18.31 -3.63 2.02
N CYS A 64 -17.79 -3.12 3.14
CA CYS A 64 -18.25 -3.54 4.45
C CYS A 64 -19.74 -3.23 4.60
N GLN A 65 -20.45 -4.14 5.27
CA GLN A 65 -21.87 -4.01 5.55
C GLN A 65 -22.16 -3.71 7.03
N ARG A 66 -21.14 -3.63 7.88
CA ARG A 66 -21.32 -3.33 9.31
C ARG A 66 -21.59 -1.84 9.52
N GLN A 67 -22.43 -1.57 10.51
CA GLN A 67 -22.64 -0.24 11.05
C GLN A 67 -21.68 -0.05 12.23
N LEU A 68 -21.02 1.10 12.29
CA LEU A 68 -20.07 1.44 13.36
C LEU A 68 -20.83 1.87 14.61
N SER A 69 -20.15 1.89 15.77
CA SER A 69 -20.74 2.35 17.05
C SER A 69 -21.22 3.80 17.01
N CYS A 70 -20.70 4.60 16.09
CA CYS A 70 -21.12 5.98 15.83
C CYS A 70 -22.27 6.08 14.80
N SER A 71 -23.07 5.03 14.64
CA SER A 71 -24.20 4.88 13.71
C SER A 71 -23.94 5.03 12.20
N HIS A 72 -22.76 5.46 11.78
CA HIS A 72 -22.37 5.48 10.37
C HIS A 72 -22.09 4.08 9.80
N ILE A 73 -22.42 3.88 8.53
CA ILE A 73 -22.03 2.69 7.79
C ILE A 73 -20.51 2.70 7.58
N CYS A 74 -19.86 1.57 7.81
CA CYS A 74 -18.41 1.45 7.62
C CYS A 74 -18.03 1.72 6.16
N GLY A 75 -17.05 2.61 5.93
CA GLY A 75 -16.49 2.89 4.59
C GLY A 75 -15.45 1.86 4.11
N GLY A 76 -15.15 0.86 4.94
CA GLY A 76 -14.16 -0.17 4.68
C GLY A 76 -14.62 -1.26 3.70
N ILE A 77 -13.81 -2.31 3.59
CA ILE A 77 -14.14 -3.50 2.79
C ILE A 77 -14.78 -4.60 3.62
N ARG A 78 -15.39 -5.58 2.96
CA ARG A 78 -15.97 -6.76 3.61
C ARG A 78 -14.90 -7.67 4.19
N ASP A 79 -15.33 -8.48 5.16
CA ASP A 79 -14.54 -9.55 5.79
C ASP A 79 -13.26 -9.11 6.51
N GLU A 80 -13.07 -7.81 6.73
CA GLU A 80 -12.06 -7.34 7.68
C GLU A 80 -12.45 -7.73 9.11
N GLU A 81 -11.51 -8.13 9.93
CA GLU A 81 -11.78 -8.36 11.35
C GLU A 81 -12.14 -7.03 12.04
N ILE A 82 -11.29 -6.02 11.81
CA ILE A 82 -11.41 -4.68 12.35
C ILE A 82 -11.92 -3.76 11.24
N CYS A 83 -13.11 -3.17 11.43
CA CYS A 83 -13.65 -2.17 10.51
C CYS A 83 -12.72 -0.95 10.39
N LEU A 84 -12.64 -0.39 9.18
CA LEU A 84 -12.12 0.95 8.95
C LEU A 84 -12.74 1.96 9.95
N PRO A 85 -11.94 2.77 10.66
CA PRO A 85 -12.49 3.79 11.55
C PRO A 85 -13.36 4.80 10.77
N CYS A 86 -14.31 5.42 11.45
CA CYS A 86 -15.33 6.23 10.79
C CYS A 86 -14.73 7.49 10.16
N MET A 87 -14.83 7.63 8.83
CA MET A 87 -14.37 8.82 8.09
C MET A 87 -15.35 10.00 8.15
N ASN A 88 -16.58 9.78 8.65
CA ASN A 88 -17.60 10.84 8.80
C ASN A 88 -17.58 11.48 10.19
N CYS A 89 -16.93 10.85 11.18
CA CYS A 89 -16.87 11.36 12.54
C CYS A 89 -15.60 12.17 12.76
N ARG A 90 -15.72 13.45 13.12
CA ARG A 90 -14.61 14.29 13.57
C ARG A 90 -14.29 14.04 15.05
N LYS A 91 -13.90 12.81 15.40
CA LYS A 91 -13.42 12.51 16.75
C LYS A 91 -11.90 12.72 16.81
N PRO A 92 -11.38 13.46 17.80
CA PRO A 92 -9.95 13.76 17.91
C PRO A 92 -9.09 12.49 18.09
N ASP A 93 -9.66 11.40 18.61
CA ASP A 93 -8.94 10.15 18.91
C ASP A 93 -8.97 9.12 17.77
N THR A 94 -9.28 9.53 16.54
CA THR A 94 -9.26 8.60 15.40
C THR A 94 -7.88 8.64 14.73
N ASN A 95 -7.20 7.51 14.64
CA ASN A 95 -5.94 7.33 13.89
C ASN A 95 -6.21 7.38 12.36
N ILE A 96 -6.96 8.37 11.85
CA ILE A 96 -7.22 8.57 10.42
C ILE A 96 -6.82 10.00 10.05
N LYS A 97 -6.08 10.14 8.94
CA LYS A 97 -5.60 11.43 8.42
C LYS A 97 -6.51 12.09 7.39
N GLN A 98 -7.49 11.35 6.86
CA GLN A 98 -8.34 11.75 5.73
C GLN A 98 -9.82 11.53 6.05
N ASP A 99 -10.70 12.43 5.62
CA ASP A 99 -12.15 12.28 5.82
C ASP A 99 -12.87 11.71 4.59
N ALA A 100 -14.19 11.53 4.68
CA ALA A 100 -14.97 10.95 3.59
C ALA A 100 -15.11 11.86 2.37
N ASP A 101 -14.91 13.17 2.53
CA ASP A 101 -15.04 14.17 1.47
C ASP A 101 -13.74 14.38 0.69
N ASP A 102 -12.60 14.00 1.26
CA ASP A 102 -11.30 13.97 0.58
C ASP A 102 -11.35 13.10 -0.70
N LEU A 103 -10.60 13.54 -1.73
CA LEU A 103 -10.43 12.77 -2.96
C LEU A 103 -9.39 11.67 -2.77
N CYS A 104 -9.62 10.50 -3.36
CA CYS A 104 -8.56 9.50 -3.44
C CYS A 104 -7.45 9.95 -4.39
N VAL A 105 -6.22 10.10 -3.89
CA VAL A 105 -5.08 10.57 -4.71
C VAL A 105 -4.51 9.53 -5.68
N ILE A 106 -5.16 8.38 -5.84
CA ILE A 106 -4.81 7.42 -6.89
C ILE A 106 -5.67 7.66 -8.13
N CYS A 107 -6.99 7.80 -7.96
CA CYS A 107 -7.90 8.04 -9.09
C CYS A 107 -8.13 9.53 -9.38
N PHE A 108 -7.99 10.41 -8.38
CA PHE A 108 -8.32 11.85 -8.45
C PHE A 108 -9.72 12.15 -9.01
N THR A 109 -10.63 11.17 -8.98
CA THR A 109 -11.95 11.24 -9.61
C THR A 109 -13.04 11.26 -8.56
N ASP A 110 -13.00 10.31 -7.62
CA ASP A 110 -14.05 10.12 -6.63
C ASP A 110 -13.55 10.42 -5.20
N ARG A 111 -14.51 10.83 -4.35
CA ARG A 111 -14.30 11.00 -2.90
C ARG A 111 -14.05 9.65 -2.22
N LEU A 112 -13.35 9.64 -1.09
CA LEU A 112 -13.12 8.43 -0.30
C LEU A 112 -14.44 7.78 0.16
N GLY A 113 -15.44 8.57 0.55
CA GLY A 113 -16.77 8.04 0.89
C GLY A 113 -17.52 7.40 -0.29
N GLY A 114 -17.12 7.68 -1.53
CA GLY A 114 -17.78 7.20 -2.75
C GLY A 114 -17.46 5.76 -3.14
N ALA A 115 -16.52 5.09 -2.46
CA ALA A 115 -16.19 3.69 -2.72
C ALA A 115 -15.55 3.02 -1.49
N PRO A 116 -15.50 1.66 -1.44
CA PRO A 116 -14.85 0.94 -0.35
C PRO A 116 -13.37 1.29 -0.24
N CYS A 117 -12.95 1.62 0.97
CA CYS A 117 -11.60 2.07 1.27
C CYS A 117 -10.84 1.07 2.15
N ILE A 118 -9.51 1.15 2.11
CA ILE A 118 -8.62 0.50 3.06
C ILE A 118 -7.70 1.56 3.66
N GLN A 119 -7.31 1.36 4.92
CA GLN A 119 -6.34 2.18 5.61
C GLN A 119 -5.00 1.45 5.66
N LEU A 120 -3.94 2.12 5.24
CA LEU A 120 -2.57 1.61 5.37
C LEU A 120 -2.07 1.78 6.80
N THR A 121 -1.00 1.07 7.15
CA THR A 121 -0.31 1.20 8.45
C THR A 121 0.21 2.62 8.73
N CYS A 122 0.46 3.42 7.68
CA CYS A 122 0.82 4.83 7.78
C CYS A 122 -0.36 5.80 8.00
N GLU A 123 -1.56 5.25 8.25
CA GLU A 123 -2.85 5.91 8.51
C GLU A 123 -3.52 6.58 7.31
N HIS A 124 -2.91 6.53 6.14
CA HIS A 124 -3.51 7.03 4.90
C HIS A 124 -4.55 6.06 4.33
N VAL A 125 -5.59 6.61 3.73
CA VAL A 125 -6.77 5.91 3.24
C VAL A 125 -6.87 6.07 1.73
N PHE A 126 -7.17 4.97 1.04
CA PHE A 126 -7.35 4.90 -0.40
C PHE A 126 -8.48 3.95 -0.75
N HIS A 127 -9.10 4.11 -1.92
CA HIS A 127 -10.04 3.11 -2.42
C HIS A 127 -9.32 1.77 -2.61
N TYR A 128 -9.96 0.69 -2.18
CA TYR A 128 -9.44 -0.67 -2.29
C TYR A 128 -9.07 -1.04 -3.74
N ARG A 129 -9.98 -0.77 -4.69
CA ARG A 129 -9.78 -1.05 -6.12
C ARG A 129 -8.64 -0.24 -6.74
N CYS A 130 -8.46 1.01 -6.28
CA CYS A 130 -7.35 1.86 -6.73
C CYS A 130 -6.00 1.26 -6.32
N VAL A 131 -5.88 0.80 -5.07
CA VAL A 131 -4.66 0.13 -4.59
C VAL A 131 -4.39 -1.17 -5.35
N GLN A 132 -5.41 -2.01 -5.55
CA GLN A 132 -5.27 -3.23 -6.36
C GLN A 132 -4.75 -2.92 -7.77
N THR A 133 -5.37 -1.95 -8.44
CA THR A 133 -5.00 -1.55 -9.81
C THR A 133 -3.54 -1.09 -9.89
N VAL A 134 -3.07 -0.32 -8.91
CA VAL A 134 -1.68 0.13 -8.84
C VAL A 134 -0.71 -1.06 -8.71
N LEU A 135 -1.02 -2.02 -7.83
CA LEU A 135 -0.20 -3.20 -7.61
C LEU A 135 -0.22 -4.18 -8.81
N GLU A 136 -1.36 -4.33 -9.46
CA GLU A 136 -1.54 -5.18 -10.64
C GLU A 136 -0.80 -4.63 -11.87
N LYS A 137 -0.89 -3.31 -12.11
CA LYS A 137 -0.23 -2.65 -13.26
C LYS A 137 1.28 -2.49 -13.08
N ARG A 138 1.76 -2.50 -11.84
CA ARG A 138 3.19 -2.44 -11.48
C ARG A 138 3.87 -1.15 -11.94
N TRP A 139 4.79 -1.25 -12.91
CA TRP A 139 5.60 -0.15 -13.41
C TRP A 139 5.43 0.03 -14.92
N ASN A 140 5.73 1.23 -15.38
CA ASN A 140 5.71 1.57 -16.80
C ASN A 140 7.10 1.37 -17.42
N GLY A 141 7.13 0.75 -18.60
CA GLY A 141 8.37 0.52 -19.35
C GLY A 141 9.14 -0.74 -18.94
N PRO A 142 10.30 -1.00 -19.56
CA PRO A 142 11.05 -2.24 -19.37
C PRO A 142 11.81 -2.29 -18.04
N ARG A 143 12.23 -1.13 -17.48
CA ARG A 143 12.98 -1.06 -16.21
C ARG A 143 12.06 -1.42 -15.06
N ILE A 144 12.44 -2.43 -14.29
CA ILE A 144 11.78 -2.79 -13.03
C ILE A 144 12.00 -1.65 -12.03
N VAL A 145 10.91 -1.08 -11.52
CA VAL A 145 10.92 -0.08 -10.45
C VAL A 145 9.81 -0.40 -9.43
N PHE A 146 10.04 -0.13 -8.15
CA PHE A 146 9.13 -0.54 -7.06
C PHE A 146 8.44 0.62 -6.34
N ARG A 147 8.57 1.85 -6.87
CA ARG A 147 7.96 3.05 -6.26
C ARG A 147 6.44 2.95 -6.11
N PHE A 148 5.76 2.21 -6.99
CA PHE A 148 4.31 2.01 -6.95
C PHE A 148 3.82 1.20 -5.73
N MET A 149 4.72 0.49 -5.04
CA MET A 149 4.42 -0.20 -3.78
C MET A 149 4.51 0.73 -2.56
N GLN A 150 4.87 2.00 -2.75
CA GLN A 150 4.96 2.99 -1.68
C GLN A 150 3.65 3.78 -1.57
N CYS A 151 3.31 4.22 -0.36
CA CYS A 151 2.16 5.08 -0.10
C CYS A 151 2.32 6.43 -0.85
N PRO A 152 1.36 6.83 -1.70
CA PRO A 152 1.42 8.08 -2.46
C PRO A 152 1.45 9.34 -1.60
N LEU A 153 0.94 9.29 -0.37
CA LEU A 153 0.79 10.45 0.51
C LEU A 153 1.93 10.61 1.52
N CYS A 154 2.68 9.54 1.78
CA CYS A 154 3.80 9.62 2.71
C CYS A 154 4.90 10.53 2.16
N LYS A 155 5.33 11.50 2.98
CA LYS A 155 6.53 12.30 2.67
C LYS A 155 7.71 11.35 2.60
N LYS A 156 8.34 11.24 1.42
CA LYS A 156 9.64 10.58 1.29
C LYS A 156 10.64 11.28 2.18
N GLN A 157 10.91 10.73 3.35
CA GLN A 157 12.20 10.94 3.96
C GLN A 157 13.09 9.83 3.43
N SER A 158 14.05 10.24 2.61
CA SER A 158 15.09 9.41 2.02
C SER A 158 15.69 8.50 3.09
N GLY A 159 15.68 7.21 2.83
CA GLY A 159 16.24 6.20 3.72
C GLY A 159 15.25 5.09 4.01
N ILE A 160 15.20 4.08 3.13
CA ILE A 160 15.14 2.71 3.62
C ILE A 160 16.44 2.52 4.41
N ARG A 161 16.48 2.95 5.68
CA ARG A 161 17.56 2.55 6.58
C ARG A 161 17.34 1.07 6.78
N GLU A 162 18.28 0.26 6.30
CA GLU A 162 18.32 -1.15 6.66
C GLU A 162 18.17 -1.25 8.17
N VAL A 163 17.08 -1.88 8.62
CA VAL A 163 17.07 -2.41 9.98
C VAL A 163 18.11 -3.51 9.94
N GLY A 164 19.18 -3.33 10.72
CA GLY A 164 20.32 -4.22 10.79
C GLY A 164 19.91 -5.68 10.96
N ARG A 165 20.83 -6.58 10.59
CA ARG A 165 20.71 -8.04 10.74
C ARG A 165 19.87 -8.42 11.96
N THR A 166 18.69 -8.97 11.70
CA THR A 166 17.86 -9.59 12.72
C THR A 166 18.44 -10.97 13.00
N GLU A 167 19.34 -11.07 13.98
CA GLU A 167 19.73 -12.36 14.54
C GLU A 167 18.74 -12.72 15.65
N VAL A 168 17.78 -13.59 15.30
CA VAL A 168 16.82 -14.16 16.26
C VAL A 168 17.55 -15.23 17.08
N PHE A 169 17.95 -14.89 18.31
CA PHE A 169 18.45 -15.90 19.25
C PHE A 169 17.27 -16.62 19.93
N PRO A 170 17.34 -17.95 20.13
CA PRO A 170 16.24 -18.76 20.66
C PRO A 170 15.94 -18.57 22.16
N ARG A 171 16.37 -17.44 22.77
CA ARG A 171 16.20 -17.19 24.21
C ARG A 171 15.76 -15.76 24.52
N GLY A 172 14.58 -15.36 24.04
CA GLY A 172 13.73 -14.31 24.65
C GLY A 172 14.37 -12.97 25.01
N HIS A 173 15.44 -12.56 24.33
CA HIS A 173 16.26 -11.42 24.68
C HIS A 173 16.53 -10.60 23.42
N PHE A 174 16.02 -9.37 23.37
CA PHE A 174 16.16 -8.48 22.23
C PHE A 174 17.18 -7.40 22.56
N ARG A 175 18.30 -7.38 21.84
CA ARG A 175 19.33 -6.33 21.94
C ARG A 175 19.41 -5.60 20.61
N VAL A 176 19.20 -4.29 20.63
CA VAL A 176 19.54 -3.40 19.52
C VAL A 176 20.88 -2.77 19.85
N LEU A 177 21.86 -3.01 19.00
CA LEU A 177 23.16 -2.38 19.05
C LEU A 177 23.21 -1.28 17.99
N ASP A 178 23.93 -0.19 18.26
CA ASP A 178 24.21 0.82 17.24
C ASP A 178 25.28 0.33 16.24
N ALA A 179 25.67 1.21 15.31
CA ALA A 179 26.70 0.90 14.31
C ALA A 179 28.11 0.75 14.92
N GLN A 180 28.30 1.15 16.17
CA GLN A 180 29.53 1.11 16.94
C GLN A 180 29.57 -0.07 17.93
N GLY A 181 28.46 -0.80 18.08
CA GLY A 181 28.33 -1.96 18.97
C GLY A 181 27.79 -1.63 20.37
N ASP A 182 27.35 -0.39 20.60
CA ASP A 182 26.80 0.06 21.88
C ASP A 182 25.30 -0.28 21.99
N LEU A 183 24.88 -0.66 23.20
CA LEU A 183 23.52 -1.12 23.48
C LEU A 183 22.53 0.06 23.47
N ILE A 184 21.70 0.14 22.44
CA ILE A 184 20.63 1.15 22.32
C ILE A 184 19.39 0.72 23.10
N ILE A 185 18.98 -0.55 22.96
CA ILE A 185 17.73 -1.08 23.55
C ILE A 185 17.98 -2.51 24.02
N ASP A 186 17.70 -2.79 25.29
CA ASP A 186 17.71 -4.13 25.86
C ASP A 186 16.35 -4.43 26.45
N VAL A 187 15.63 -5.39 25.86
CA VAL A 187 14.33 -5.78 26.40
C VAL A 187 14.13 -7.30 26.44
N ILE A 188 13.62 -7.72 27.60
CA ILE A 188 13.25 -9.09 27.94
C ILE A 188 11.75 -9.23 27.71
N TYR A 189 11.33 -10.11 26.81
CA TYR A 189 9.91 -10.35 26.53
C TYR A 189 9.52 -11.82 26.71
N TYR A 190 8.37 -12.04 27.37
CA TYR A 190 7.64 -13.31 27.30
C TYR A 190 6.99 -13.45 25.92
N TYR A 191 6.90 -14.69 25.42
CA TYR A 191 6.56 -15.12 24.05
C TYR A 191 5.28 -14.54 23.38
N SER A 192 4.52 -13.66 24.03
CA SER A 192 3.24 -13.13 23.55
C SER A 192 3.29 -11.69 23.01
N ILE A 193 4.44 -10.99 23.03
CA ILE A 193 4.56 -9.56 22.65
C ILE A 193 5.34 -9.35 21.33
N ILE A 194 5.79 -10.42 20.67
CA ILE A 194 6.59 -10.36 19.43
C ILE A 194 5.94 -9.55 18.27
N PRO A 195 4.60 -9.55 18.05
CA PRO A 195 4.01 -8.78 16.95
C PRO A 195 3.95 -7.26 17.21
N TYR A 196 3.95 -6.82 18.47
CA TYR A 196 3.70 -5.42 18.83
C TYR A 196 4.96 -4.54 18.89
N LEU A 197 6.16 -5.14 18.96
CA LEU A 197 7.41 -4.37 18.96
C LEU A 197 8.06 -4.21 17.59
N LEU A 198 7.82 -5.14 16.67
CA LEU A 198 8.23 -4.99 15.28
C LEU A 198 7.48 -3.86 14.56
N SER A 199 6.31 -3.45 15.06
CA SER A 199 5.54 -2.32 14.50
C SER A 199 6.06 -0.94 14.90
N VAL A 200 7.02 -0.82 15.83
CA VAL A 200 7.47 0.49 16.36
C VAL A 200 8.77 0.99 15.71
N ILE A 201 9.51 0.15 14.98
CA ILE A 201 10.82 0.52 14.38
C ILE A 201 10.84 0.34 12.86
N SER A 202 9.74 0.68 12.19
CA SER A 202 9.73 0.89 10.74
C SER A 202 8.61 1.85 10.40
N PHE A 203 8.94 3.08 10.02
CA PHE A 203 8.00 3.93 9.29
C PHE A 203 7.73 3.23 7.95
N ASN A 204 6.76 2.32 7.93
CA ASN A 204 6.40 1.57 6.74
C ASN A 204 5.65 2.52 5.80
N PHE A 205 6.42 3.20 4.96
CA PHE A 205 5.91 4.00 3.85
C PHE A 205 5.42 3.12 2.68
N GLN A 206 5.32 1.80 2.89
CA GLN A 206 4.85 0.85 1.88
C GLN A 206 3.35 0.62 2.00
N ILE A 207 2.74 0.26 0.88
CA ILE A 207 1.40 -0.31 0.84
C ILE A 207 1.51 -1.69 1.50
N ASP A 208 0.93 -1.80 2.69
CA ASP A 208 0.87 -3.05 3.45
C ASP A 208 -0.51 -3.16 4.07
N HIS A 209 -1.29 -4.13 3.60
CA HIS A 209 -2.65 -4.38 4.06
C HIS A 209 -3.05 -5.84 3.76
N PRO A 210 -3.70 -6.56 4.69
CA PRO A 210 -4.04 -7.98 4.52
C PRO A 210 -4.81 -8.29 3.23
N SER A 211 -5.77 -7.42 2.86
CA SER A 211 -6.63 -7.63 1.67
C SER A 211 -5.92 -7.51 0.31
N VAL A 212 -4.65 -7.10 0.30
CA VAL A 212 -3.82 -7.05 -0.92
C VAL A 212 -2.52 -7.86 -0.75
N ALA A 213 -2.42 -8.68 0.30
CA ALA A 213 -1.22 -9.47 0.59
C ALA A 213 -0.85 -10.41 -0.58
N ASP A 214 -1.85 -11.01 -1.23
CA ASP A 214 -1.65 -11.90 -2.39
C ASP A 214 -1.01 -11.18 -3.60
N LEU A 215 -1.28 -9.89 -3.76
CA LEU A 215 -0.64 -9.05 -4.79
C LEU A 215 0.75 -8.61 -4.37
N LEU A 216 0.96 -8.32 -3.08
CA LEU A 216 2.23 -7.85 -2.54
C LEU A 216 3.29 -8.95 -2.46
N LEU A 217 2.92 -10.19 -2.13
CA LEU A 217 3.86 -11.30 -1.94
C LEU A 217 4.78 -11.53 -3.16
N PRO A 218 4.26 -11.73 -4.40
CA PRO A 218 5.12 -11.91 -5.57
C PRO A 218 5.97 -10.67 -5.88
N LEU A 219 5.49 -9.46 -5.57
CA LEU A 219 6.23 -8.22 -5.76
C LEU A 219 7.39 -8.09 -4.76
N LYS A 220 7.17 -8.47 -3.49
CA LYS A 220 8.21 -8.54 -2.45
C LYS A 220 9.29 -9.57 -2.83
N HIS A 221 8.92 -10.72 -3.38
CA HIS A 221 9.88 -11.69 -3.92
C HIS A 221 10.73 -11.11 -5.04
N LEU A 222 10.11 -10.45 -6.02
CA LEU A 222 10.83 -9.82 -7.12
C LEU A 222 11.75 -8.70 -6.63
N TYR A 223 11.30 -7.87 -5.69
CA TYR A 223 12.12 -6.83 -5.07
C TYR A 223 13.40 -7.43 -4.44
N ASN A 224 13.25 -8.46 -3.63
CA ASN A 224 14.38 -9.13 -2.98
C ASN A 224 15.33 -9.80 -3.99
N GLU A 225 14.80 -10.40 -5.05
CA GLU A 225 15.60 -10.97 -6.14
C GLU A 225 16.44 -9.88 -6.84
N VAL A 226 15.81 -8.77 -7.23
CA VAL A 226 16.49 -7.66 -7.91
C VAL A 226 17.52 -7.00 -7.00
N LEU A 227 17.17 -6.75 -5.74
CA LEU A 227 18.06 -6.16 -4.74
C LEU A 227 19.31 -7.02 -4.50
N SER A 228 19.12 -8.32 -4.32
CA SER A 228 20.22 -9.26 -4.14
C SER A 228 21.18 -9.24 -5.35
N LYS A 229 20.63 -9.30 -6.57
CA LYS A 229 21.42 -9.23 -7.81
C LYS A 229 22.14 -7.90 -7.97
N ALA A 230 21.47 -6.78 -7.70
CA ALA A 230 22.03 -5.44 -7.79
C ALA A 230 23.20 -5.27 -6.80
N ARG A 231 23.04 -5.73 -5.55
CA ARG A 231 24.09 -5.67 -4.53
C ARG A 231 25.30 -6.52 -4.90
N LEU A 232 25.08 -7.75 -5.37
CA LEU A 232 26.16 -8.61 -5.87
C LEU A 232 26.91 -7.96 -7.03
N ARG A 233 26.20 -7.27 -7.92
CA ARG A 233 26.83 -6.56 -9.02
C ARG A 233 27.66 -5.37 -8.54
N LEU A 234 27.17 -4.64 -7.54
CA LEU A 234 27.90 -3.52 -6.94
C LEU A 234 29.22 -3.96 -6.30
N GLU A 235 29.20 -5.12 -5.63
CA GLU A 235 30.38 -5.75 -5.05
C GLU A 235 31.36 -6.21 -6.14
N TYR A 236 30.86 -6.87 -7.20
CA TYR A 236 31.69 -7.30 -8.33
C TYR A 236 32.37 -6.13 -9.06
N ASP A 237 31.66 -5.01 -9.22
CA ASP A 237 32.22 -3.80 -9.84
C ASP A 237 33.18 -3.05 -8.88
N GLY A 238 33.35 -3.50 -7.62
CA GLY A 238 34.28 -2.91 -6.65
C GLY A 238 33.80 -1.57 -6.07
N LEU A 239 32.50 -1.28 -6.13
CA LEU A 239 31.95 0.04 -5.84
C LEU A 239 31.38 0.20 -4.41
N LEU A 240 31.54 -0.80 -3.54
CA LEU A 240 31.05 -0.72 -2.15
C LEU A 240 31.66 0.43 -1.33
N GLN A 241 32.87 0.87 -1.69
CA GLN A 241 33.59 1.95 -1.00
C GLN A 241 33.60 3.28 -1.79
N CYS A 242 32.74 3.41 -2.80
CA CYS A 242 32.70 4.64 -3.60
C CYS A 242 32.20 5.84 -2.79
N PRO A 243 32.55 7.09 -3.17
CA PRO A 243 32.13 8.29 -2.45
C PRO A 243 30.61 8.42 -2.25
N ALA A 244 29.81 7.83 -3.14
CA ALA A 244 28.36 7.82 -3.00
C ALA A 244 27.85 7.02 -1.79
N ILE A 245 28.64 6.07 -1.27
CA ILE A 245 28.28 5.26 -0.09
C ILE A 245 29.06 5.72 1.14
N THR A 246 30.29 6.18 0.97
CA THR A 246 31.19 6.53 2.09
C THR A 246 31.11 8.00 2.53
N SER A 247 30.63 8.90 1.66
CA SER A 247 30.52 10.32 2.01
C SER A 247 29.23 10.61 2.77
N GLU A 248 29.33 11.25 3.94
CA GLU A 248 28.18 11.66 4.77
C GLU A 248 27.22 12.63 4.06
N SER A 249 27.71 13.36 3.06
CA SER A 249 26.89 14.29 2.27
C SER A 249 26.09 13.59 1.15
N SER A 250 26.33 12.30 0.91
CA SER A 250 25.65 11.54 -0.14
C SER A 250 24.27 11.07 0.29
N GLU A 251 23.32 11.05 -0.65
CA GLU A 251 21.97 10.48 -0.46
C GLU A 251 22.01 9.00 -0.05
N TYR A 252 23.05 8.27 -0.47
CA TYR A 252 23.21 6.84 -0.22
C TYR A 252 24.27 6.52 0.84
N TYR A 253 24.61 7.48 1.71
CA TYR A 253 25.56 7.26 2.79
C TYR A 253 25.17 6.03 3.63
N ASN A 254 26.09 5.06 3.77
CA ASN A 254 25.86 3.77 4.42
C ASN A 254 24.63 2.98 3.88
N ASN A 255 24.24 3.20 2.62
CA ASN A 255 23.13 2.51 1.97
C ASN A 255 23.51 1.95 0.59
N PRO A 256 24.36 0.90 0.54
CA PRO A 256 24.80 0.30 -0.72
C PRO A 256 23.65 -0.35 -1.51
N ASN A 257 22.59 -0.78 -0.81
CA ASN A 257 21.42 -1.41 -1.39
C ASN A 257 20.60 -0.45 -2.24
N GLU A 258 20.24 0.71 -1.69
CA GLU A 258 19.52 1.74 -2.44
C GLU A 258 20.39 2.29 -3.60
N TYR A 259 21.69 2.49 -3.36
CA TYR A 259 22.63 2.89 -4.41
C TYR A 259 22.66 1.88 -5.56
N ALA A 260 22.72 0.58 -5.26
CA ALA A 260 22.72 -0.48 -6.27
C ALA A 260 21.40 -0.52 -7.07
N MET A 261 20.27 -0.36 -6.39
CA MET A 261 18.93 -0.35 -7.01
C MET A 261 18.72 0.87 -7.94
N GLU A 262 19.32 2.02 -7.61
CA GLU A 262 19.29 3.18 -8.50
C GLU A 262 20.29 3.05 -9.65
N ARG A 263 21.51 2.57 -9.36
CA ARG A 263 22.61 2.48 -10.33
C ARG A 263 22.36 1.47 -11.45
N TYR A 264 21.79 0.32 -11.14
CA TYR A 264 21.63 -0.77 -12.11
C TYR A 264 20.19 -0.92 -12.60
N MET A 265 20.06 -1.18 -13.90
CA MET A 265 18.79 -1.47 -14.53
C MET A 265 18.55 -2.98 -14.56
N TYR A 266 17.39 -3.42 -14.09
CA TYR A 266 16.91 -4.79 -14.26
C TYR A 266 15.63 -4.79 -15.10
N VAL A 267 15.45 -5.85 -15.88
CA VAL A 267 14.30 -6.06 -16.78
C VAL A 267 13.76 -7.48 -16.57
N LEU A 268 12.46 -7.69 -16.77
CA LEU A 268 11.87 -9.02 -16.74
C LEU A 268 12.07 -9.74 -18.07
N CYS A 269 12.57 -10.97 -18.01
CA CYS A 269 12.67 -11.83 -19.20
C CYS A 269 11.26 -12.21 -19.70
N PHE A 270 10.97 -11.95 -20.97
CA PHE A 270 9.68 -12.30 -21.58
C PHE A 270 9.38 -13.81 -21.59
N LYS A 271 10.42 -14.66 -21.57
CA LYS A 271 10.26 -16.13 -21.63
C LYS A 271 10.05 -16.77 -20.26
N CYS A 272 10.85 -16.38 -19.27
CA CYS A 272 10.86 -17.06 -17.96
C CYS A 272 10.40 -16.19 -16.79
N GLY A 273 10.13 -14.90 -17.01
CA GLY A 273 9.69 -13.97 -15.97
C GLY A 273 10.75 -13.62 -14.92
N LYS A 274 12.00 -14.11 -15.05
CA LYS A 274 13.09 -13.79 -14.11
C LYS A 274 13.70 -12.42 -14.41
N ALA A 275 14.16 -11.73 -13.37
CA ALA A 275 14.87 -10.47 -13.53
C ALA A 275 16.28 -10.72 -14.11
N TYR A 276 16.67 -9.96 -15.13
CA TYR A 276 18.02 -10.00 -15.71
C TYR A 276 18.63 -8.60 -15.79
N PHE A 277 19.96 -8.56 -15.78
CA PHE A 277 20.74 -7.33 -15.82
C PHE A 277 20.59 -6.65 -17.19
N GLY A 278 20.15 -5.39 -17.19
CA GLY A 278 19.93 -4.56 -18.37
C GLY A 278 20.97 -3.47 -18.60
N GLY A 279 22.03 -3.42 -17.79
CA GLY A 279 23.07 -2.39 -17.84
C GLY A 279 23.00 -1.39 -16.69
N GLU A 280 23.84 -0.35 -16.75
CA GLU A 280 23.75 0.78 -15.82
C GLU A 280 22.61 1.72 -16.22
N SER A 281 21.87 2.23 -15.23
CA SER A 281 20.73 3.13 -15.44
C SER A 281 21.11 4.41 -16.22
N ARG A 282 22.38 4.85 -16.16
CA ARG A 282 22.88 6.07 -16.82
C ARG A 282 23.07 5.93 -18.33
N CYS A 283 23.08 4.73 -18.89
CA CYS A 283 23.25 4.53 -20.33
C CYS A 283 21.99 4.84 -21.17
N GLN A 284 20.85 5.18 -20.54
CA GLN A 284 19.61 5.59 -21.22
C GLN A 284 19.39 7.12 -21.25
N GLN A 285 20.24 7.89 -20.57
CA GLN A 285 20.29 9.34 -20.77
C GLN A 285 21.25 9.63 -21.93
N VAL A 286 20.69 10.18 -23.01
CA VAL A 286 21.44 10.65 -24.18
C VAL A 286 22.40 11.75 -23.76
N SER A 287 23.63 11.37 -23.36
CA SER A 287 24.88 12.13 -23.44
C SER A 287 25.89 11.62 -22.40
N CYS A 288 26.63 10.56 -22.72
CA CYS A 288 27.98 10.36 -22.23
C CYS A 288 28.82 9.79 -23.38
N PHE A 289 29.03 10.62 -24.39
CA PHE A 289 30.30 10.62 -25.11
C PHE A 289 31.30 11.42 -24.26
N ILE A 290 32.59 11.02 -24.34
CA ILE A 290 33.80 11.67 -23.79
C ILE A 290 34.05 11.29 -22.32
N CYS A 291 35.15 10.64 -21.93
CA CYS A 291 36.32 10.05 -22.59
C CYS A 291 36.81 8.91 -21.69
#